data_AF-A0A932N171-F1
#
_entry.id   AF-A0A932N171-F1
#
_cell.length_a   1.000
_cell.length_b   1.000
_cell.length_c   1.000
_cell.angle_alpha   90.00
_cell.angle_beta   90.00
_cell.angle_gamma   90.00
#
_symmetry.space_group_name_H-M   'P 1'
#
loop_
_entity.id
_entity.type
_entity.pdbx_description
1 polymer ?
#
loop_
_entity_poly.entity_id
_entity_poly.type
_entity_poly.pdbx_seq_one_letter_code
_entity_poly.pdbx_strand_id
1 'polypeptide(L)'
;MSRARSGGRPRDLGAREPAHADPVKRDPERALARLAASLPPGRVSVAEADLLAVAQDAWPRHLVLLAHGEAAALPAAVVWPETAQEVQLVVVAARELGLSLVPVGGGSSVVGGATPAPGQVVLDLKRMQRVLDIDG
;
A
#
# COMPACT_ATOMS: atom_id res chain seq x y z
N MET A 1 -52.31 1.86 32.88
CA MET A 1 -50.89 2.09 33.26
C MET A 1 -50.03 1.95 32.03
N SER A 2 -49.57 3.08 31.50
CA SER A 2 -48.82 3.21 30.24
C SER A 2 -47.32 3.34 30.54
N ARG A 3 -46.49 2.58 29.83
CA ARG A 3 -45.07 2.92 29.61
C ARG A 3 -44.71 2.62 28.16
N ALA A 4 -44.78 3.67 27.34
CA ALA A 4 -44.22 3.69 26.01
C ALA A 4 -42.69 3.53 26.08
N ARG A 5 -42.14 2.51 25.42
CA ARG A 5 -40.72 2.45 25.11
C ARG A 5 -40.47 3.33 23.89
N SER A 6 -39.71 4.39 24.08
CA SER A 6 -39.27 5.29 23.02
C SER A 6 -38.38 4.51 22.03
N GLY A 7 -38.95 4.12 20.89
CA GLY A 7 -38.18 3.64 19.74
C GLY A 7 -37.33 4.78 19.21
N GLY A 8 -36.02 4.73 19.49
CA GLY A 8 -35.05 5.57 18.80
C GLY A 8 -35.11 5.25 17.31
N ARG A 9 -35.34 6.26 16.48
CA ARG A 9 -35.26 6.11 15.02
C ARG A 9 -33.88 5.52 14.66
N PRO A 10 -33.81 4.50 13.80
CA PRO A 10 -32.51 4.06 13.28
C PRO A 10 -31.84 5.29 12.65
N ARG A 11 -30.59 5.56 13.05
CA ARG A 11 -29.77 6.55 12.36
C ARG A 11 -29.62 6.03 10.95
N ASP A 12 -30.27 6.73 10.01
CA ASP A 12 -30.01 6.59 8.60
C ASP A 12 -28.52 6.84 8.38
N LEU A 13 -27.74 5.76 8.40
CA LEU A 13 -26.40 5.73 7.82
C LEU A 13 -26.62 5.73 6.32
N GLY A 14 -27.16 6.84 5.82
CA GLY A 14 -27.25 7.09 4.40
C GLY A 14 -25.89 6.75 3.85
N ALA A 15 -25.86 5.77 2.95
CA ALA A 15 -24.65 5.38 2.26
C ALA A 15 -24.04 6.69 1.76
N ARG A 16 -22.94 7.11 2.39
CA ARG A 16 -22.16 8.21 1.85
C ARG A 16 -21.86 7.76 0.45
N GLU A 17 -22.37 8.49 -0.54
CA GLU A 17 -21.93 8.29 -1.91
C GLU A 17 -20.41 8.20 -1.89
N PRO A 18 -19.81 7.20 -2.55
CA PRO A 18 -18.37 7.04 -2.53
C PRO A 18 -17.77 8.36 -3.03
N ALA A 19 -17.08 9.07 -2.13
CA ALA A 19 -16.34 10.26 -2.48
C ALA A 19 -15.33 9.85 -3.56
N HIS A 20 -15.55 10.36 -4.78
CA HIS A 20 -14.80 10.08 -6.00
C HIS A 20 -14.86 8.63 -6.53
N ALA A 21 -15.55 8.45 -7.65
CA ALA A 21 -15.04 7.53 -8.66
C ALA A 21 -13.69 8.08 -9.14
N ASP A 22 -12.61 7.37 -8.81
CA ASP A 22 -11.23 7.84 -8.96
C ASP A 22 -10.81 7.84 -10.46
N PRO A 23 -10.42 8.99 -11.06
CA PRO A 23 -9.96 9.08 -12.46
C PRO A 23 -8.68 8.25 -12.76
N VAL A 24 -8.13 7.64 -11.72
CA VAL A 24 -6.85 6.96 -11.53
C VAL A 24 -6.78 5.55 -12.14
N LYS A 25 -7.91 4.83 -12.23
CA LYS A 25 -7.93 3.43 -12.71
C LYS A 25 -7.64 3.25 -14.21
N ARG A 26 -7.44 4.33 -14.98
CA ARG A 26 -7.44 4.30 -16.44
C ARG A 26 -6.09 3.96 -17.10
N ASP A 27 -4.95 4.28 -16.48
CA ASP A 27 -3.63 4.10 -17.10
C ASP A 27 -2.51 3.88 -16.04
N PRO A 28 -2.43 2.66 -15.46
CA PRO A 28 -1.46 2.35 -14.41
C PRO A 28 -0.01 2.38 -14.92
N GLU A 29 0.24 1.95 -16.17
CA GLU A 29 1.58 1.94 -16.75
C GLU A 29 2.16 3.35 -16.85
N ARG A 30 1.36 4.31 -17.34
CA ARG A 30 1.78 5.71 -17.40
C ARG A 30 1.98 6.32 -16.01
N ALA A 31 1.14 5.96 -15.05
CA ALA A 31 1.30 6.40 -13.67
C ALA A 31 2.63 5.88 -13.08
N LEU A 32 2.93 4.60 -13.24
CA LEU A 32 4.19 4.00 -12.78
C LEU A 32 5.42 4.60 -13.50
N ALA A 33 5.32 4.86 -14.80
CA ALA A 33 6.40 5.53 -15.55
C ALA A 33 6.66 6.96 -15.04
N ARG A 34 5.61 7.72 -14.72
CA ARG A 34 5.74 9.06 -14.13
C ARG A 34 6.32 9.01 -12.71
N LEU A 35 5.91 8.03 -11.90
CA LEU A 35 6.50 7.80 -10.58
C LEU A 35 8.00 7.49 -10.70
N ALA A 36 8.38 6.58 -11.59
CA ALA A 36 9.78 6.23 -11.83
C ALA A 36 10.60 7.44 -12.30
N ALA A 37 10.05 8.29 -13.17
CA ALA A 37 10.72 9.50 -13.65
C ALA A 37 10.94 10.57 -12.55
N SER A 38 10.24 10.49 -11.41
CA SER A 38 10.42 11.41 -10.29
C SER A 38 11.58 11.03 -9.36
N LEU A 39 12.22 9.89 -9.60
CA LEU A 39 13.26 9.32 -8.74
C LEU A 39 14.55 9.01 -9.53
N PRO A 40 15.69 8.86 -8.84
CA PRO A 40 16.88 8.30 -9.46
C PRO A 40 16.63 6.92 -10.13
N PRO A 41 17.40 6.56 -11.17
CA PRO A 41 17.30 5.25 -11.80
C PRO A 41 17.47 4.09 -10.81
N GLY A 42 16.72 3.00 -11.02
CA GLY A 42 16.79 1.81 -10.16
C GLY A 42 16.03 1.93 -8.83
N ARG A 43 15.27 3.01 -8.63
CA ARG A 43 14.40 3.20 -7.45
C ARG A 43 13.06 2.49 -7.55
N VAL A 44 12.58 2.21 -8.75
CA VAL A 44 11.28 1.57 -9.00
C VAL A 44 11.50 0.29 -9.78
N SER A 45 10.84 -0.80 -9.39
CA SER A 45 10.82 -2.06 -10.14
C SER A 45 9.40 -2.58 -10.33
N VAL A 46 9.21 -3.21 -11.49
CA VAL A 46 8.03 -4.00 -11.88
C VAL A 46 8.42 -5.43 -12.26
N ALA A 47 9.69 -5.82 -12.02
CA ALA A 47 10.14 -7.17 -12.31
C ALA A 47 9.45 -8.16 -11.36
N GLU A 48 8.96 -9.26 -11.92
CA GLU A 48 8.17 -10.25 -11.17
C GLU A 48 8.88 -10.74 -9.91
N ALA A 49 10.20 -11.00 -9.97
CA ALA A 49 10.99 -11.41 -8.83
C ALA A 49 10.99 -10.38 -7.68
N ASP A 50 11.03 -9.09 -8.01
CA ASP A 50 11.01 -8.02 -7.02
C ASP A 50 9.62 -7.85 -6.40
N LEU A 51 8.56 -8.00 -7.22
CA LEU A 51 7.18 -7.95 -6.75
C LEU A 51 6.86 -9.12 -5.81
N LEU A 52 7.32 -10.33 -6.15
CA LEU A 52 7.18 -11.53 -5.31
C LEU A 52 7.86 -11.36 -3.95
N ALA A 53 9.03 -10.71 -3.91
CA ALA A 53 9.79 -10.49 -2.67
C ALA A 53 9.07 -9.58 -1.65
N VAL A 54 8.04 -8.84 -2.08
CA VAL A 54 7.27 -7.93 -1.22
C VAL A 54 5.76 -8.20 -1.26
N ALA A 55 5.33 -9.32 -1.85
CA ALA A 55 3.93 -9.63 -2.06
C ALA A 55 3.18 -10.07 -0.78
N GLN A 56 3.92 -10.45 0.27
CA GLN A 56 3.36 -11.01 1.50
C GLN A 56 4.14 -10.53 2.72
N ASP A 57 3.44 -10.37 3.84
CA ASP A 57 4.05 -10.36 5.16
C ASP A 57 3.99 -11.77 5.80
N ALA A 58 4.35 -11.87 7.09
CA ALA A 58 4.35 -13.12 7.84
C ALA A 58 2.95 -13.53 8.37
N TRP A 59 1.85 -12.95 7.87
CA TRP A 59 0.51 -13.32 8.32
C TRP A 59 0.20 -14.79 7.96
N PRO A 60 -0.12 -15.67 8.94
CA PRO A 60 -0.31 -17.10 8.67
C PRO A 60 -1.40 -17.43 7.65
N ARG A 61 -2.32 -16.50 7.38
CA ARG A 61 -3.33 -16.64 6.32
C ARG A 61 -2.70 -16.93 4.96
N HIS A 62 -1.53 -16.36 4.67
CA HIS A 62 -0.82 -16.59 3.41
C HIS A 62 -0.43 -18.07 3.21
N LEU A 63 -0.07 -18.77 4.29
CA LEU A 63 0.22 -20.21 4.25
C LEU A 63 -1.02 -21.04 3.97
N VAL A 64 -2.16 -20.66 4.56
CA VAL A 64 -3.45 -21.33 4.33
C VAL A 64 -3.87 -21.18 2.88
N LEU A 65 -3.79 -19.97 2.33
CA LEU A 65 -4.11 -19.70 0.92
C LEU A 65 -3.21 -20.51 -0.03
N LEU A 66 -1.89 -20.52 0.23
CA LEU A 66 -0.95 -21.30 -0.55
C LEU A 66 -1.27 -22.80 -0.51
N ALA A 67 -1.66 -23.35 0.64
CA ALA A 67 -2.08 -24.74 0.77
C ALA A 67 -3.33 -25.06 -0.06
N HIS A 68 -4.15 -24.06 -0.37
CA HIS A 68 -5.29 -24.16 -1.28
C HIS A 68 -4.94 -23.85 -2.75
N GLY A 69 -3.65 -23.66 -3.07
CA GLY A 69 -3.19 -23.34 -4.41
C GLY A 69 -3.42 -21.88 -4.83
N GLU A 70 -3.73 -20.99 -3.88
CA GLU A 70 -3.89 -19.56 -4.14
C GLU A 70 -2.54 -18.85 -4.05
N ALA A 71 -2.11 -18.26 -5.16
CA ALA A 71 -0.87 -17.48 -5.23
C ALA A 71 -1.01 -16.11 -4.55
N ALA A 72 0.13 -15.53 -4.17
CA ALA A 72 0.18 -14.17 -3.64
C ALA A 72 -0.31 -13.17 -4.71
N ALA A 73 -1.10 -12.18 -4.29
CA ALA A 73 -1.37 -11.01 -5.11
C ALA A 73 -0.09 -10.19 -5.27
N LEU A 74 0.26 -9.85 -6.51
CA LEU A 74 1.40 -8.98 -6.76
C LEU A 74 1.00 -7.49 -6.65
N PRO A 75 1.85 -6.65 -6.05
CA PRO A 75 1.70 -5.20 -6.16
C PRO A 75 1.95 -4.75 -7.61
N ALA A 76 1.59 -3.51 -7.92
CA ALA A 76 1.83 -2.90 -9.22
C ALA A 76 3.32 -2.55 -9.44
N ALA A 77 4.01 -2.16 -8.37
CA ALA A 77 5.44 -1.84 -8.36
C ALA A 77 5.99 -1.89 -6.94
N VAL A 78 7.31 -1.94 -6.82
CA VAL A 78 8.04 -1.68 -5.58
C VAL A 78 8.97 -0.48 -5.75
N VAL A 79 9.09 0.34 -4.71
CA VAL A 79 9.96 1.53 -4.67
C VAL A 79 10.93 1.43 -3.50
N TRP A 80 12.23 1.64 -3.76
CA TRP A 80 13.31 1.60 -2.76
C TRP A 80 13.98 2.96 -2.55
N PRO A 81 13.33 3.90 -1.82
CA PRO A 81 13.96 5.17 -1.48
C PRO A 81 15.20 4.95 -0.60
N GLU A 82 16.15 5.87 -0.68
CA GLU A 82 17.33 5.92 0.19
C GLU A 82 17.40 7.20 1.03
N THR A 83 16.51 8.17 0.78
CA THR A 83 16.45 9.44 1.51
C THR A 83 15.02 9.82 1.87
N ALA A 84 14.86 10.67 2.89
CA ALA A 84 13.56 11.23 3.25
C ALA A 84 12.97 12.08 2.11
N GLN A 85 13.81 12.75 1.32
CA GLN A 85 13.41 13.54 0.16
C GLN A 85 12.82 12.64 -0.94
N GLU A 86 13.42 11.48 -1.21
CA GLU A 86 12.85 10.51 -2.14
C GLU A 86 11.50 9.97 -1.66
N VAL A 87 11.35 9.70 -0.35
CA VAL A 87 10.03 9.33 0.22
C VAL A 87 8.99 10.42 -0.01
N GLN A 88 9.34 11.69 0.22
CA GLN A 88 8.43 12.81 -0.03
C GLN A 88 8.01 12.90 -1.49
N LEU A 89 8.96 12.75 -2.42
CA LEU A 89 8.66 12.71 -3.86
C LEU A 89 7.69 11.58 -4.20
N VAL A 90 7.90 10.37 -3.66
CA VAL A 90 7.00 9.23 -3.87
C VAL A 90 5.60 9.52 -3.35
N VAL A 91 5.47 10.03 -2.12
CA VAL A 91 4.16 10.30 -1.51
C VAL A 91 3.38 11.36 -2.29
N VAL A 92 4.06 12.44 -2.71
CA VAL A 92 3.44 13.51 -3.51
C VAL A 92 3.04 12.98 -4.89
N ALA A 93 3.94 12.31 -5.60
CA ALA A 93 3.66 11.73 -6.91
C ALA A 93 2.53 10.70 -6.83
N ALA A 94 2.54 9.81 -5.83
CA ALA A 94 1.49 8.82 -5.64
C ALA A 94 0.13 9.47 -5.43
N ARG A 95 0.05 10.55 -4.64
CA ARG A 95 -1.20 11.32 -4.47
C ARG A 95 -1.68 11.94 -5.78
N GLU A 96 -0.80 12.56 -6.55
CA GLU A 96 -1.13 13.19 -7.84
C GLU A 96 -1.53 12.19 -8.92
N LEU A 97 -0.94 11.01 -8.89
CA LEU A 97 -1.15 9.91 -9.83
C LEU A 97 -2.26 8.95 -9.37
N GLY A 98 -2.74 9.10 -8.13
CA GLY A 98 -3.70 8.21 -7.49
C GLY A 98 -3.18 6.82 -7.12
N LEU A 99 -1.86 6.64 -7.07
CA LEU A 99 -1.28 5.38 -6.66
C LEU A 99 -1.46 5.22 -5.14
N SER A 100 -2.05 4.11 -4.72
CA SER A 100 -2.11 3.74 -3.30
C SER A 100 -0.78 3.14 -2.87
N LEU A 101 -0.27 3.55 -1.72
CA LEU A 101 1.02 3.09 -1.18
C LEU A 101 0.83 2.12 -0.02
N VAL A 102 1.69 1.11 0.08
CA VAL A 102 1.86 0.25 1.26
C VAL A 102 3.31 0.33 1.73
N PRO A 103 3.59 0.89 2.93
CA PRO A 103 4.95 0.93 3.45
C PRO A 103 5.38 -0.45 3.96
N VAL A 104 6.60 -0.85 3.64
CA VAL A 104 7.20 -2.11 4.09
C VAL A 104 8.56 -1.84 4.72
N GLY A 105 8.74 -2.34 5.94
CA GLY A 105 10.05 -2.46 6.60
C GLY A 105 10.58 -3.88 6.46
N GLY A 106 10.72 -4.60 7.57
CA GLY A 106 11.20 -5.99 7.59
C GLY A 106 10.20 -7.05 7.08
N GLY A 107 8.95 -6.69 6.78
CA GLY A 107 7.93 -7.63 6.29
C GLY A 107 7.41 -8.65 7.32
N SER A 108 7.78 -8.51 8.60
CA SER A 108 7.47 -9.48 9.66
C SER A 108 6.09 -9.31 10.32
N SER A 109 5.24 -8.42 9.79
CA SER A 109 3.86 -8.27 10.27
C SER A 109 3.13 -9.61 10.19
N VAL A 110 2.30 -9.92 11.18
CA VAL A 110 1.53 -11.18 11.25
C VAL A 110 0.03 -10.96 11.10
N VAL A 111 -0.38 -9.78 10.63
CA VAL A 111 -1.79 -9.37 10.52
C VAL A 111 -2.17 -8.82 9.16
N GLY A 112 -1.28 -8.91 8.16
CA GLY A 112 -1.49 -8.38 6.81
C GLY A 112 -1.16 -6.89 6.67
N GLY A 113 -0.65 -6.23 7.71
CA GLY A 113 -0.36 -4.79 7.72
C GLY A 113 0.70 -4.34 6.70
N ALA A 114 1.54 -5.27 6.21
CA ALA A 114 2.52 -5.02 5.16
C ALA A 114 2.23 -5.80 3.86
N THR A 115 1.07 -6.45 3.78
CA THR A 115 0.64 -7.19 2.57
C THR A 115 -0.02 -6.23 1.58
N PRO A 116 0.53 -6.05 0.37
CA PRO A 116 -0.10 -5.21 -0.64
C PRO A 116 -1.34 -5.87 -1.26
N ALA A 117 -2.33 -5.04 -1.59
CA ALA A 117 -3.42 -5.41 -2.47
C ALA A 117 -3.04 -5.22 -3.95
N PRO A 118 -3.71 -5.92 -4.89
CA PRO A 118 -3.49 -5.70 -6.32
C PRO A 118 -3.59 -4.22 -6.71
N GLY A 119 -2.65 -3.74 -7.52
CA GLY A 119 -2.63 -2.36 -7.98
C GLY A 119 -1.97 -1.36 -7.02
N GLN A 120 -1.63 -1.75 -5.79
CA GLN A 120 -0.88 -0.90 -4.86
C GLN A 120 0.61 -0.88 -5.20
N VAL A 121 1.28 0.21 -4.84
CA VAL A 121 2.74 0.33 -4.92
C VAL A 121 3.33 0.11 -3.54
N VAL A 122 4.29 -0.81 -3.45
CA VAL A 122 5.03 -1.04 -2.21
C VAL A 122 6.11 0.02 -2.06
N LEU A 123 6.15 0.69 -0.91
CA LEU A 123 7.21 1.60 -0.51
C LEU A 123 8.13 0.86 0.48
N ASP A 124 9.20 0.25 -0.05
CA ASP A 124 10.14 -0.57 0.71
C ASP A 124 11.27 0.29 1.30
N LEU A 125 11.20 0.50 2.61
CA LEU A 125 12.10 1.39 3.35
C LEU A 125 13.40 0.70 3.81
N LYS A 126 13.64 -0.57 3.47
CA LYS A 126 14.81 -1.34 3.96
C LYS A 126 16.16 -0.72 3.60
N ARG A 127 16.24 0.09 2.54
CA ARG A 127 17.49 0.80 2.18
C ARG A 127 17.78 2.03 3.07
N MET A 128 16.78 2.56 3.76
CA MET A 128 16.91 3.71 4.68
C MET A 128 17.32 3.28 6.10
N GLN A 129 18.45 2.56 6.23
CA GLN A 129 18.89 1.89 7.46
C GLN A 129 20.09 2.54 8.17
N ARG A 130 20.48 3.77 7.78
CA ARG A 130 21.63 4.46 8.37
C ARG A 130 21.27 5.05 9.75
N VAL A 131 22.11 4.81 10.75
CA VAL A 131 22.11 5.59 11.99
C VAL A 131 22.64 6.98 11.66
N LEU A 132 21.85 8.03 11.91
CA LEU A 132 22.21 9.40 11.53
C LEU A 132 23.00 10.13 12.62
N ASP A 133 22.65 9.89 13.88
CA ASP A 133 23.28 10.51 15.04
C ASP A 133 23.12 9.60 16.28
N ILE A 134 24.03 9.76 17.24
CA ILE A 134 23.98 9.08 18.54
C ILE A 134 24.38 10.10 19.60
N ASP A 135 23.39 10.61 20.33
CA ASP A 135 23.61 11.44 21.52
C ASP A 135 23.96 10.54 22.71
N GLY A 136 25.11 10.81 23.35
CA GLY A 136 25.61 10.08 24.52
C GLY A 136 25.40 10.83 25.83
#